data_AF-A0A4Q3GV91-F1
#
_entry.id   AF-A0A4Q3GV91-F1
#
_cell.length_a   1.000
_cell.length_b   1.000
_cell.length_c   1.000
_cell.angle_alpha   90.00
_cell.angle_beta   90.00
_cell.angle_gamma   90.00
#
_symmetry.space_group_name_H-M   'P 1'
#
loop_
_entity.id
_entity.type
_entity.pdbx_description
1 polymer ?
#
loop_
_entity_poly.entity_id
_entity_poly.type
_entity_poly.pdbx_seq_one_letter_code
_entity_poly.pdbx_strand_id
1 'polypeptide(L)'
;MTVTVAYFAMEEKRRAELNRFWATWSKVIFLAVMLVNSLAGIYLFVNGPTQIVRADVSRLLLHVFNLTCLPVIVFMSSMLKVMDKRDARRKEADLAVAQLQGRLAALEAKSSIRPAELQLKERQP
;
A
#
# COMPACT_ATOMS: atom_id res chain seq x y z
N MET A 1 -24.54 -8.93 15.11
CA MET A 1 -24.80 -7.52 14.75
C MET A 1 -24.24 -6.51 15.77
N THR A 2 -23.70 -6.94 16.91
CA THR A 2 -23.18 -6.08 18.00
C THR A 2 -21.80 -5.49 17.73
N VAL A 3 -20.93 -6.17 16.97
CA VAL A 3 -19.56 -5.70 16.67
C VAL A 3 -19.56 -4.47 15.76
N THR A 4 -20.46 -4.43 14.78
CA THR A 4 -20.59 -3.31 13.83
C THR A 4 -21.06 -2.02 14.51
N VAL A 5 -21.98 -2.13 15.48
CA VAL A 5 -22.51 -0.97 16.23
C VAL A 5 -21.44 -0.35 17.14
N ALA A 6 -20.60 -1.17 17.77
CA ALA A 6 -19.48 -0.69 18.59
C ALA A 6 -18.39 0.00 17.76
N TYR A 7 -18.15 -0.45 16.52
CA TYR A 7 -17.19 0.14 15.61
C TYR A 7 -17.60 1.56 15.16
N PHE A 8 -18.88 1.76 14.85
CA PHE A 8 -19.44 3.07 14.47
C PHE A 8 -19.67 4.04 15.64
N ALA A 9 -19.37 3.62 16.88
CA ALA A 9 -19.44 4.47 18.06
C ALA A 9 -18.05 4.93 18.56
N MET A 10 -16.95 4.42 18.01
CA MET A 10 -15.59 4.81 18.42
C MET A 10 -15.17 6.18 17.85
N GLU A 11 -14.23 6.87 18.49
CA GLU A 11 -13.58 8.06 17.91
C GLU A 11 -12.94 7.74 16.55
N GLU A 12 -13.00 8.68 15.60
CA GLU A 12 -12.47 8.50 14.23
C GLU A 12 -11.02 8.05 14.19
N LYS A 13 -10.17 8.57 15.11
CA LYS A 13 -8.77 8.15 15.24
C LYS A 13 -8.64 6.66 15.57
N ARG A 14 -9.41 6.15 16.55
CA ARG A 14 -9.37 4.73 16.92
C ARG A 14 -9.90 3.82 15.81
N ARG A 15 -10.92 4.25 15.07
CA ARG A 15 -11.42 3.50 13.90
C ARG A 15 -10.36 3.36 12.82
N ALA A 16 -9.63 4.43 12.53
CA ALA A 16 -8.55 4.42 11.54
C ALA A 16 -7.40 3.49 11.95
N GLU A 17 -7.00 3.51 13.23
CA GLU A 17 -5.99 2.59 13.77
C GLU A 17 -6.44 1.13 13.69
N LEU A 18 -7.69 0.85 14.12
CA LEU A 18 -8.24 -0.50 14.08
C LEU A 18 -8.37 -1.03 12.65
N ASN A 19 -8.76 -0.18 11.68
CA ASN A 19 -8.81 -0.56 10.27
C ASN A 19 -7.43 -0.88 9.70
N ARG A 20 -6.41 -0.08 10.03
CA ARG A 20 -5.03 -0.35 9.60
C ARG A 20 -4.50 -1.65 10.22
N PHE A 21 -4.83 -1.89 11.48
CA PHE A 21 -4.49 -3.13 12.17
C PHE A 21 -5.15 -4.33 11.47
N TRP A 22 -6.46 -4.33 11.30
CA TRP A 22 -7.19 -5.41 10.62
C TRP A 22 -6.75 -5.61 9.18
N ALA A 23 -6.52 -4.54 8.41
CA ALA A 23 -6.04 -4.64 7.03
C ALA A 23 -4.65 -5.29 6.93
N THR A 24 -3.83 -5.13 7.96
CA THR A 24 -2.49 -5.73 8.04
C THR A 24 -2.56 -7.17 8.52
N TRP A 25 -3.27 -7.42 9.62
CA TRP A 25 -3.34 -8.73 10.25
C TRP A 25 -4.20 -9.74 9.50
N SER A 26 -5.27 -9.31 8.83
CA SER A 26 -6.09 -10.21 8.01
C SER A 26 -5.28 -10.92 6.92
N LYS A 27 -4.35 -10.20 6.26
CA LYS A 27 -3.44 -10.78 5.26
C LYS A 27 -2.49 -11.80 5.88
N VAL A 28 -1.91 -11.47 7.04
CA VAL A 28 -0.97 -12.37 7.74
C VAL A 28 -1.68 -13.63 8.21
N ILE A 29 -2.85 -13.49 8.83
CA ILE A 29 -3.67 -14.60 9.31
C ILE A 29 -4.11 -15.46 8.12
N PHE A 30 -4.56 -14.86 7.03
CA PHE A 30 -4.94 -15.58 5.81
C PHE A 30 -3.78 -16.42 5.27
N LEU A 31 -2.59 -15.83 5.12
CA LEU A 31 -1.40 -16.54 4.66
C LEU A 31 -0.99 -17.67 5.61
N ALA A 32 -1.05 -17.45 6.92
CA ALA A 32 -0.75 -18.46 7.92
C ALA A 32 -1.73 -19.64 7.86
N VAL A 33 -3.04 -19.36 7.78
CA VAL A 33 -4.08 -20.37 7.64
C VAL A 33 -3.90 -21.15 6.32
N MET A 34 -3.63 -20.46 5.22
CA MET A 34 -3.41 -21.09 3.91
C MET A 34 -2.19 -22.01 3.93
N LEU A 35 -1.10 -21.59 4.57
CA LEU A 35 0.12 -22.40 4.74
C LEU A 35 -0.18 -23.65 5.59
N VAL A 36 -0.75 -23.48 6.77
CA VAL A 36 -1.07 -24.59 7.69
C VAL A 36 -2.05 -25.57 7.05
N ASN A 37 -3.11 -25.07 6.41
CA ASN A 37 -4.08 -25.89 5.70
C ASN A 37 -3.46 -26.68 4.54
N SER A 38 -2.50 -26.08 3.83
CA SER A 38 -1.82 -26.76 2.72
C SER A 38 -0.84 -27.81 3.20
N LEU A 39 -0.07 -27.54 4.25
CA LEU A 39 0.80 -28.53 4.88
C LEU A 39 0.00 -29.69 5.48
N ALA A 40 -1.11 -29.39 6.17
CA ALA A 40 -2.00 -30.40 6.71
C ALA A 40 -2.61 -31.29 5.61
N GLY A 41 -3.05 -30.70 4.50
CA GLY A 41 -3.57 -31.44 3.35
C GLY A 41 -2.54 -32.39 2.72
N ILE A 42 -1.29 -31.95 2.58
CA ILE A 42 -0.19 -32.79 2.10
C ILE A 42 0.13 -33.90 3.09
N TYR A 43 0.21 -33.58 4.38
CA TYR A 43 0.47 -34.56 5.44
C TYR A 43 -0.60 -35.66 5.46
N LEU A 44 -1.87 -35.28 5.34
CA LEU A 44 -3.00 -36.22 5.25
C LEU A 44 -2.97 -37.05 3.98
N PHE A 45 -2.43 -36.55 2.87
CA PHE A 45 -2.24 -37.35 1.66
C PHE A 45 -1.14 -38.39 1.84
N VAL A 46 0.00 -38.00 2.45
CA VAL A 46 1.17 -38.89 2.64
C VAL A 46 0.90 -39.99 3.67
N ASN A 47 0.20 -39.65 4.76
CA ASN A 47 -0.13 -40.59 5.84
C ASN A 47 -1.56 -41.14 5.74
N GLY A 48 -2.20 -40.89 4.60
CA GLY A 48 -3.62 -41.13 4.39
C GLY A 48 -3.94 -42.52 3.86
N PRO A 49 -5.08 -42.64 3.15
CA PRO A 49 -5.64 -43.93 2.80
C PRO A 49 -4.71 -44.76 1.92
N THR A 50 -4.72 -46.07 2.16
CA THR A 50 -3.93 -47.08 1.42
C THR A 50 -4.32 -47.19 -0.06
N GLN A 51 -5.48 -46.66 -0.44
CA GLN A 51 -5.93 -46.55 -1.83
C GLN A 51 -6.02 -45.08 -2.23
N ILE A 52 -5.21 -44.69 -3.21
CA ILE A 52 -5.20 -43.34 -3.78
C ILE A 52 -6.29 -43.26 -4.85
N VAL A 53 -7.27 -42.37 -4.66
CA VAL A 53 -8.30 -42.08 -5.67
C VAL A 53 -7.91 -40.81 -6.44
N ARG A 54 -8.42 -40.65 -7.67
CA ARG A 54 -8.17 -39.46 -8.51
C ARG A 54 -8.43 -38.14 -7.76
N ALA A 55 -9.46 -38.10 -6.92
CA ALA A 55 -9.81 -36.93 -6.12
C ALA A 55 -8.70 -36.53 -5.13
N ASP A 56 -7.99 -37.49 -4.56
CA ASP A 56 -6.90 -37.24 -3.60
C ASP A 56 -5.69 -36.62 -4.30
N VAL A 57 -5.39 -37.07 -5.52
CA VAL A 57 -4.32 -36.49 -6.35
C VAL A 57 -4.66 -35.05 -6.73
N SER A 58 -5.90 -34.77 -7.15
CA SER A 58 -6.35 -33.40 -7.43
C SER A 58 -6.26 -32.50 -6.19
N ARG A 59 -6.60 -33.03 -5.02
CA ARG A 59 -6.49 -32.31 -3.74
C ARG A 59 -5.04 -32.02 -3.38
N LEU A 60 -4.14 -32.98 -3.56
CA LEU A 60 -2.70 -32.78 -3.36
C LEU A 60 -2.16 -31.67 -4.29
N LEU A 61 -2.49 -31.74 -5.58
CA LEU A 61 -2.06 -30.72 -6.56
C LEU A 61 -2.54 -29.32 -6.16
N LEU A 62 -3.77 -29.19 -5.65
CA LEU A 62 -4.29 -27.93 -5.15
C LEU A 62 -3.46 -27.41 -3.96
N HIS A 63 -3.08 -28.27 -3.02
CA HIS A 63 -2.26 -27.88 -1.88
C HIS A 63 -0.83 -27.49 -2.29
N VAL A 64 -0.23 -28.21 -3.24
CA VAL A 64 1.08 -27.85 -3.81
C VAL A 64 1.00 -26.50 -4.54
N PHE A 65 -0.03 -26.30 -5.36
CA PHE A 65 -0.29 -25.02 -6.04
C PHE A 65 -0.48 -23.87 -5.04
N ASN A 66 -1.24 -24.09 -3.97
CA ASN A 66 -1.41 -23.09 -2.92
C ASN A 66 -0.08 -22.70 -2.28
N LEU A 67 0.81 -23.67 -2.00
CA LEU A 67 2.14 -23.38 -1.45
C LEU A 67 3.02 -22.59 -2.41
N THR A 68 2.96 -22.85 -3.72
CA THR A 68 3.73 -22.10 -4.71
C THR A 68 3.16 -20.69 -4.93
N CYS A 69 1.86 -20.47 -4.70
CA CYS A 69 1.25 -19.14 -4.74
C CYS A 69 1.64 -18.24 -3.55
N LEU A 70 1.94 -18.80 -2.37
CA LEU A 70 2.32 -18.01 -1.18
C LEU A 70 3.45 -17.00 -1.44
N PRO A 71 4.62 -17.38 -2.00
CA PRO A 71 5.70 -16.42 -2.28
C PRO A 71 5.27 -15.37 -3.30
N VAL A 72 4.43 -15.71 -4.29
CA VAL A 72 3.90 -14.75 -5.26
C VAL A 72 3.01 -13.71 -4.59
N ILE A 73 2.14 -14.12 -3.67
CA ILE A 73 1.27 -13.21 -2.92
C ILE A 73 2.10 -12.26 -2.05
N VAL A 74 3.12 -12.78 -1.37
CA VAL A 74 4.04 -11.98 -0.54
C VAL A 74 4.83 -10.98 -1.41
N PHE A 75 5.30 -11.43 -2.58
CA PHE A 75 6.01 -10.58 -3.54
C PHE A 75 5.11 -9.46 -4.06
N MET A 76 3.89 -9.77 -4.53
CA MET A 76 2.92 -8.76 -4.98
C MET A 76 2.58 -7.75 -3.88
N SER A 77 2.37 -8.22 -2.64
CA SER A 77 2.10 -7.31 -1.52
C SER A 77 3.28 -6.39 -1.21
N SER A 78 4.51 -6.84 -1.44
CA SER A 78 5.71 -6.03 -1.23
C SER A 78 5.90 -5.02 -2.35
N MET A 79 5.67 -5.43 -3.60
CA MET A 79 5.68 -4.54 -4.76
C MET A 79 4.68 -3.39 -4.62
N LEU A 80 3.45 -3.68 -4.18
CA LEU A 80 2.44 -2.65 -3.95
C LEU A 80 2.93 -1.59 -2.95
N LYS A 81 3.53 -1.99 -1.83
CA LYS A 81 4.10 -1.05 -0.85
C LYS A 81 5.21 -0.18 -1.45
N VAL A 82 6.04 -0.75 -2.33
CA VAL A 82 7.10 0.00 -3.01
C VAL A 82 6.50 1.00 -4.00
N MET A 83 5.46 0.61 -4.74
CA MET A 83 4.74 1.50 -5.65
C MET A 83 4.07 2.64 -4.90
N ASP A 84 3.37 2.36 -3.80
CA ASP A 84 2.74 3.37 -2.95
C ASP A 84 3.78 4.39 -2.42
N LYS A 85 4.94 3.89 -1.99
CA LYS A 85 6.06 4.76 -1.55
C LYS A 85 6.61 5.62 -2.69
N ARG A 86 6.69 5.06 -3.90
CA ARG A 86 7.14 5.80 -5.09
C ARG A 86 6.14 6.89 -5.46
N ASP A 87 4.85 6.59 -5.41
CA ASP A 87 3.79 7.55 -5.76
C ASP A 87 3.66 8.66 -4.71
N ALA A 88 3.88 8.34 -3.42
CA ALA A 88 4.00 9.36 -2.37
C ALA A 88 5.18 10.31 -2.63
N ARG A 89 6.37 9.76 -2.97
CA ARG A 89 7.55 10.57 -3.32
C ARG A 89 7.33 11.44 -4.56
N ARG A 90 6.60 10.95 -5.56
CA ARG A 90 6.22 11.74 -6.73
C ARG A 90 5.36 12.94 -6.34
N LYS A 91 4.34 12.73 -5.50
CA LYS A 91 3.51 13.83 -4.99
C LYS A 91 4.30 14.87 -4.20
N GLU A 92 5.25 14.43 -3.36
CA GLU A 92 6.15 15.35 -2.65
C GLU A 92 7.01 16.17 -3.61
N ALA A 93 7.56 15.53 -4.65
CA ALA A 93 8.34 16.21 -5.68
C ALA A 93 7.50 17.22 -6.47
N ASP A 94 6.27 16.86 -6.85
CA ASP A 94 5.36 17.75 -7.57
C ASP A 94 4.99 18.99 -6.74
N LEU A 95 4.77 18.82 -5.43
CA LEU A 95 4.54 19.94 -4.51
C LEU A 95 5.76 20.85 -4.39
N ALA A 96 6.96 20.27 -4.33
CA ALA A 96 8.20 21.05 -4.28
C ALA A 96 8.41 21.86 -5.58
N VAL A 97 8.13 21.24 -6.75
CA VAL A 97 8.19 21.94 -8.04
C VAL A 97 7.20 23.09 -8.09
N ALA A 98 5.95 22.88 -7.66
CA ALA A 98 4.94 23.93 -7.61
C ALA A 98 5.35 25.11 -6.71
N GLN A 99 5.96 24.82 -5.54
CA GLN A 99 6.48 25.86 -4.65
C GLN A 99 7.64 26.64 -5.28
N LEU A 100 8.57 25.95 -5.94
CA LEU A 100 9.70 26.60 -6.61
C LEU A 100 9.26 27.45 -7.80
N GLN A 101 8.30 26.97 -8.60
CA GLN A 101 7.68 27.75 -9.67
C GLN A 101 6.99 29.00 -9.13
N GLY A 102 6.24 28.88 -8.02
CA GLY A 102 5.62 30.05 -7.37
C GLY A 102 6.66 31.06 -6.85
N ARG A 103 7.78 30.59 -6.30
CA ARG A 103 8.89 31.46 -5.86
C ARG A 103 9.58 32.14 -7.05
N LEU A 104 9.80 31.43 -8.15
CA LEU A 104 10.36 31.99 -9.38
C LEU A 104 9.45 33.06 -9.96
N ALA A 105 8.15 32.80 -10.10
CA ALA A 105 7.19 33.79 -10.57
C ALA A 105 7.14 35.03 -9.66
N ALA A 106 7.22 34.85 -8.34
CA ALA A 106 7.28 35.97 -7.40
C ALA A 106 8.59 36.78 -7.50
N LEU A 107 9.72 36.11 -7.80
CA LEU A 107 11.01 36.77 -8.02
C LEU A 107 11.04 37.51 -9.36
N GLU A 108 10.48 36.94 -10.43
CA GLU A 108 10.33 37.59 -11.73
C GLU A 108 9.40 38.81 -11.64
N ALA A 109 8.29 38.72 -10.92
CA ALA A 109 7.43 39.87 -10.67
C ALA A 109 8.17 40.98 -9.91
N LYS A 110 9.00 40.64 -8.92
CA LYS A 110 9.84 41.62 -8.20
C LYS A 110 10.96 42.20 -9.04
N SER A 111 11.59 41.41 -9.91
CA SER A 111 12.65 41.90 -10.80
C SER A 111 12.10 42.76 -11.93
N SER A 112 10.86 42.53 -12.38
CA SER A 112 10.14 43.36 -13.35
C SER A 112 9.77 44.76 -12.81
N ILE A 113 9.57 44.88 -11.50
CA ILE A 113 9.33 46.17 -10.82
C ILE A 113 10.63 47.00 -10.67
N ARG A 114 11.78 46.34 -10.48
CA ARG A 114 13.08 46.99 -10.25
C ARG A 114 13.57 47.92 -11.38
N PRO A 115 13.39 47.65 -12.70
CA PRO A 115 13.73 48.61 -13.74
C PRO A 115 12.79 49.82 -13.78
N ALA A 116 11.54 49.70 -13.32
CA ALA A 116 10.61 50.83 -13.26
C ALA A 116 10.96 51.80 -12.11
N GLU A 117 11.37 51.27 -10.95
CA GLU A 117 11.80 52.10 -9.81
C GLU A 117 13.13 52.83 -10.07
N LEU A 118 14.06 52.22 -10.81
CA LEU A 118 15.32 52.87 -11.21
C LEU A 118 15.07 53.99 -12.25
N GLN A 119 14.16 53.79 -13.21
CA GLN A 119 13.81 54.82 -14.19
C GLN A 119 12.99 55.98 -13.62
N LEU A 120 12.22 55.76 -12.55
CA LEU A 120 11.50 56.82 -11.83
C LEU A 120 12.43 57.67 -10.96
N LYS A 121 13.49 57.07 -10.39
CA LYS A 121 14.49 57.80 -9.59
C LYS A 121 15.43 58.67 -10.42
N GLU A 122 15.71 58.32 -11.67
CA GLU A 122 16.46 59.18 -12.61
C GLU A 122 15.64 60.34 -13.19
N ARG A 123 14.31 60.35 -13.01
CA ARG A 123 13.40 61.39 -13.54
C ARG A 123 12.89 62.39 -12.51
N GLN A 124 13.29 62.28 -11.24
CA GLN A 124 13.02 63.32 -10.23
C GLN A 124 14.30 64.11 -9.96
N PRO A 125 14.29 65.45 -10.15
CA PRO A 125 15.44 66.34 -9.94
C PRO A 125 15.85 66.50 -8.48
#